data_AF-A0AAP0GE68-F1
#
_entry.id   AF-A0AAP0GE68-F1
#
_cell.length_a   1.000
_cell.length_b   1.000
_cell.length_c   1.000
_cell.angle_alpha   90.00
_cell.angle_beta   90.00
_cell.angle_gamma   90.00
#
_symmetry.space_group_name_H-M   'P 1'
#
loop_
_entity.id
_entity.type
_entity.pdbx_description
1 polymer ?
#
loop_
_entity_poly.entity_id
_entity_poly.type
_entity_poly.pdbx_seq_one_letter_code
_entity_poly.pdbx_strand_id
1 'polypeptide(L)' 'MRTIKQLIRNARQPIKNVTKSPALGGCPQRRGTCTRVYVRLIQLLMVKSIQYEIYIYWIR' A
#
# COMPACT_ATOMS: atom_id res chain seq x y z
N MET A 1 23.91 24.07 -11.86
CA MET A 1 23.38 24.99 -10.82
C MET A 1 22.54 26.08 -11.49
N ARG A 2 21.40 26.48 -10.93
CA ARG A 2 20.48 27.47 -11.57
C ARG A 2 20.80 28.89 -11.07
N THR A 3 20.81 29.89 -11.94
CA THR A 3 21.19 31.27 -11.58
C THR A 3 20.03 32.02 -10.90
N ILE A 4 20.33 33.06 -10.12
CA ILE A 4 19.30 33.85 -9.39
C ILE A 4 18.29 34.48 -10.34
N LYS A 5 18.74 35.01 -11.49
CA LYS A 5 17.85 35.58 -12.52
C LYS A 5 16.82 34.55 -13.07
N GLN A 6 17.18 33.27 -13.09
CA GLN A 6 16.27 32.19 -13.51
C GLN A 6 15.21 31.87 -12.44
N LEU A 7 15.54 31.99 -11.15
CA LEU A 7 14.60 31.81 -10.05
C LEU A 7 13.60 32.96 -9.92
N ILE A 8 14.02 34.18 -10.24
CA ILE A 8 13.14 35.37 -10.27
C ILE A 8 12.09 35.23 -11.39
N ARG A 9 12.50 34.75 -12.57
CA ARG A 9 11.57 34.54 -13.69
C ARG A 9 10.69 33.31 -13.51
N ASN A 10 11.26 32.22 -12.98
CA ASN A 10 10.59 30.94 -12.76
C ASN A 10 10.88 30.44 -11.35
N ALA A 11 9.99 30.79 -10.41
CA ALA A 11 10.07 30.30 -9.04
C ALA A 11 9.93 28.77 -9.00
N ARG A 12 10.65 28.13 -8.06
CA ARG A 12 10.49 26.69 -7.84
C ARG A 12 9.13 26.43 -7.23
N GLN A 13 8.39 25.50 -7.82
CA GLN A 13 7.13 25.04 -7.26
C GLN A 13 7.41 23.93 -6.23
N PRO A 14 6.72 23.93 -5.07
CA PRO A 14 6.82 22.84 -4.13
C PRO A 14 6.27 21.54 -4.76
N ILE A 15 6.90 20.41 -4.43
CA ILE A 15 6.42 19.10 -4.86
C ILE A 15 5.15 18.77 -4.08
N LYS A 16 4.05 18.50 -4.78
CA LYS A 16 2.80 18.08 -4.15
C LYS A 16 2.91 16.61 -3.75
N ASN A 17 2.87 16.36 -2.44
CA ASN A 17 2.87 15.00 -1.91
C ASN A 17 1.43 14.48 -1.83
N VAL A 18 1.15 13.37 -2.53
CA VAL A 18 -0.15 12.69 -2.46
C VAL A 18 -0.05 11.58 -1.42
N THR A 19 -1.05 11.48 -0.55
CA THR A 19 -1.13 10.42 0.45
C THR A 19 -1.53 9.10 -0.22
N LYS A 20 -0.88 8.00 0.19
CA LYS A 20 -1.25 6.65 -0.29
C LYS A 20 -2.65 6.22 0.14
N SER A 21 -3.20 6.89 1.16
CA SER A 21 -4.47 6.53 1.81
C SER A 21 -5.42 7.74 1.86
N PRO A 22 -5.94 8.23 0.72
CA PRO A 22 -6.82 9.40 0.69
C PRO A 22 -8.15 9.16 1.42
N ALA A 23 -8.63 7.91 1.43
CA ALA A 23 -9.88 7.52 2.08
C ALA A 23 -9.90 7.79 3.59
N LEU A 24 -8.74 7.81 4.26
CA LEU A 24 -8.64 8.07 5.71
C LEU A 24 -8.78 9.55 6.07
N GLY A 25 -8.54 10.48 5.13
CA GLY A 25 -8.71 11.92 5.35
C GLY A 25 -7.98 12.48 6.58
N GLY A 26 -6.86 11.88 7.00
CA GLY A 26 -6.10 12.27 8.19
C GLY A 26 -6.52 11.57 9.50
N CYS A 27 -7.57 10.74 9.49
CA CYS A 27 -7.95 9.93 10.64
C CYS A 27 -7.10 8.63 10.73
N PRO A 28 -6.76 8.14 11.93
CA PRO A 28 -6.01 6.88 12.07
C PRO A 28 -6.82 5.66 11.59
N GLN A 29 -8.14 5.68 11.74
CA GLN A 29 -9.05 4.65 11.26
C GLN A 29 -10.41 5.26 10.88
N ARG A 30 -11.08 4.69 9.88
CA ARG A 30 -12.46 5.03 9.50
C ARG A 30 -13.32 3.78 9.39
N ARG A 31 -14.58 3.88 9.84
CA ARG A 31 -15.58 2.80 9.72
C ARG A 31 -16.23 2.86 8.33
N GLY A 32 -16.54 1.69 7.77
CA GLY A 32 -17.25 1.56 6.50
C GLY A 32 -17.92 0.19 6.38
N THR A 33 -18.90 0.07 5.50
CA THR A 33 -19.67 -1.16 5.26
C THR A 33 -19.18 -1.86 3.99
N CYS A 34 -19.10 -3.19 4.01
CA CYS A 34 -18.72 -3.98 2.84
C CYS A 34 -19.85 -3.98 1.80
N THR A 35 -19.56 -3.51 0.58
CA THR A 35 -20.54 -3.52 -0.52
C THR A 35 -20.60 -4.88 -1.22
N ARG A 36 -19.48 -5.61 -1.29
CA ARG A 36 -19.38 -6.97 -1.84
C ARG A 36 -18.29 -7.77 -1.13
N VAL A 37 -18.49 -9.08 -1.01
CA VAL A 37 -17.56 -10.01 -0.40
C VAL A 37 -17.09 -11.02 -1.45
N TYR A 38 -15.80 -10.99 -1.77
CA TYR A 38 -15.16 -11.91 -2.70
C TYR A 38 -13.92 -12.52 -2.07
N VAL A 39 -13.58 -13.73 -2.48
CA VAL A 39 -12.40 -14.44 -2.00
C VAL A 39 -11.24 -14.20 -2.97
N ARG A 40 -10.08 -13.76 -2.47
CA ARG A 40 -8.85 -13.63 -3.28
C ARG A 40 -8.00 -14.89 -3.15
N LEU A 41 -7.72 -15.53 -4.28
CA LEU A 41 -6.95 -16.80 -4.34
C LEU A 41 -5.47 -16.65 -3.92
N ILE A 42 -4.95 -15.43 -3.83
CA ILE A 42 -3.56 -15.14 -3.41
C ILE A 42 -3.28 -15.48 -1.93
N GLN A 43 -4.30 -15.55 -1.07
CA GLN A 43 -4.11 -15.89 0.35
C GLN A 43 -4.11 -17.41 0.62
N LEU A 44 -4.69 -18.21 -0.28
CA LEU A 44 -4.69 -19.67 -0.14
C LEU A 44 -3.30 -20.26 -0.36
N LEU A 45 -2.49 -19.67 -1.23
CA LEU A 45 -1.13 -20.16 -1.51
C LEU A 45 -0.19 -20.00 -0.31
N MET A 46 -0.37 -18.96 0.53
CA MET A 46 0.41 -18.79 1.76
C MET A 46 0.01 -19.78 2.87
N VAL A 47 -1.29 -20.09 3.00
CA VAL A 47 -1.77 -21.08 3.99
C VAL A 47 -1.42 -22.51 3.57
N LYS A 48 -1.49 -22.80 2.27
CA LYS A 48 -1.10 -24.10 1.72
C LYS A 48 0.37 -24.41 2.00
N SER A 49 1.28 -23.44 1.90
CA SER A 49 2.72 -23.68 2.14
C SER A 49 3.02 -24.15 3.57
N ILE A 50 2.32 -23.66 4.59
CA ILE A 50 2.58 -24.03 5.99
C ILE A 50 1.99 -25.43 6.31
N GLN A 51 0.82 -25.77 5.76
CA GLN A 51 0.25 -27.11 5.96
C GLN A 51 1.07 -28.21 5.29
N TYR A 52 1.64 -27.98 4.09
CA TYR A 52 2.47 -28.98 3.43
C TYR A 52 3.81 -29.21 4.16
N GLU A 53 4.43 -28.17 4.71
CA GLU A 53 5.65 -28.30 5.53
C GLU A 53 5.41 -29.15 6.80
N ILE A 54 4.30 -28.94 7.50
CA ILE A 54 3.92 -29.75 8.69
C ILE A 54 3.67 -31.22 8.29
N TYR A 55 3.01 -31.46 7.16
CA TYR A 55 2.71 -32.81 6.68
C TYR A 55 3.97 -33.59 6.26
N ILE A 56 4.97 -32.90 5.71
CA ILE A 56 6.28 -33.50 5.37
C ILE A 56 7.07 -33.84 6.63
N TYR A 57 7.02 -33.01 7.67
CA TYR A 57 7.73 -33.26 8.94
C TYR A 57 7.14 -34.42 9.76
N TRP A 58 5.89 -34.82 9.49
CA TRP A 58 5.25 -35.97 10.13
C TRP A 58 5.44 -37.29 9.36
N ILE A 59 5.90 -37.21 8.10
CA ILE A 59 6.18 -38.37 7.23
C ILE A 59 7.67 -38.79 7.28
N ARG A 60 8.55 -37.97 7.86
CA ARG A 60 9.91 -38.36 8.26
C ARG A 60 9.94 -38.79 9.72
#